data_AF-A0A8S3G4I6-F1
#
_entry.id   AF-A0A8S3G4I6-F1
#
_cell.length_a   1.000
_cell.length_b   1.000
_cell.length_c   1.000
_cell.angle_alpha   90.00
_cell.angle_beta   90.00
_cell.angle_gamma   90.00
#
_symmetry.space_group_name_H-M   'P 1'
#
loop_
_entity.id
_entity.type
_entity.pdbx_description
1 polymer ?
#
loop_
_entity_poly.entity_id
_entity_poly.type
_entity_poly.pdbx_seq_one_letter_code
_entity_poly.pdbx_strand_id
1 'polypeptide(L)'
;MKYLVFLAKTIHKTKINNDLKHLRRVVTGTDADLRRLQLKDARKLLLKFNISEKVIQSLTRWEIVDLVRTLSTQQAKEGIGGGMVKFARGVKHLQAQQFESYKDNCLRQFEYQNRLFTSKDEQTTDEDSSDESDENTQLLNEMSQTLENLLRQNK
;
A
#
# COMPACT_ATOMS: atom_id res chain seq x y z
N MET A 1 9.68 36.31 3.10
CA MET A 1 8.61 35.29 2.98
C MET A 1 8.59 34.53 1.64
N LYS A 2 8.67 35.18 0.47
CA LYS A 2 8.56 34.49 -0.85
C LYS A 2 9.62 33.40 -1.10
N TYR A 3 10.84 33.60 -0.62
CA TYR A 3 11.96 32.66 -0.82
C TYR A 3 11.77 31.33 -0.06
N LEU A 4 11.26 31.40 1.17
CA LEU A 4 10.96 30.21 1.99
C LEU A 4 9.83 29.37 1.37
N VAL A 5 8.80 30.02 0.83
CA VAL A 5 7.70 29.34 0.13
C VAL A 5 8.20 28.67 -1.16
N PHE A 6 9.12 29.31 -1.89
CA PHE A 6 9.73 28.73 -3.09
C PHE A 6 10.62 27.52 -2.76
N LEU A 7 11.44 27.61 -1.71
CA LEU A 7 12.26 26.50 -1.24
C LEU A 7 11.39 25.31 -0.79
N ALA A 8 10.35 25.57 -0.01
CA ALA A 8 9.42 24.54 0.47
C ALA A 8 8.70 23.84 -0.68
N LYS A 9 8.21 24.59 -1.69
CA LYS A 9 7.60 24.02 -2.91
C LYS A 9 8.59 23.17 -3.71
N THR A 10 9.85 23.61 -3.81
CA THR A 10 10.90 22.89 -4.54
C THR A 10 11.29 21.59 -3.82
N ILE A 11 11.44 21.63 -2.50
CA ILE A 11 11.72 20.46 -1.66
C ILE A 11 10.55 19.46 -1.76
N HIS A 12 9.31 19.95 -1.65
CA HIS A 12 8.13 19.10 -1.73
C HIS A 12 7.98 18.44 -3.11
N LYS A 13 8.19 19.20 -4.19
CA LYS A 13 8.17 18.68 -5.56
C LYS A 13 9.27 17.64 -5.81
N THR A 14 10.46 17.84 -5.23
CA THR A 14 11.57 16.88 -5.30
C THR A 14 11.25 15.60 -4.53
N LYS A 15 10.64 15.72 -3.34
CA LYS A 15 10.20 14.58 -2.52
C LYS A 15 9.13 13.75 -3.25
N ILE A 16 8.08 14.41 -3.77
CA ILE A 16 7.04 13.76 -4.59
C ILE A 16 7.61 13.09 -5.85
N ASN A 17 8.65 13.64 -6.48
CA ASN A 17 9.26 13.00 -7.65
C ASN A 17 10.06 11.74 -7.28
N ASN A 18 10.73 11.76 -6.12
CA ASN A 18 11.41 10.58 -5.57
C ASN A 18 10.38 9.53 -5.16
N ASP A 19 9.41 9.92 -4.33
CA ASP A 19 7.97 9.56 -4.32
C ASP A 19 7.50 8.57 -5.42
N LEU A 20 7.25 9.18 -6.57
CA LEU A 20 6.72 8.53 -7.77
C LEU A 20 7.74 7.59 -8.44
N LYS A 21 9.05 7.81 -8.26
CA LYS A 21 10.10 6.95 -8.85
C LYS A 21 10.15 5.56 -8.23
N HIS A 22 9.80 5.40 -6.96
CA HIS A 22 9.72 4.08 -6.32
C HIS A 22 8.40 3.38 -6.62
N LEU A 23 7.28 4.11 -6.67
CA LEU A 23 5.98 3.56 -7.10
C LEU A 23 6.02 2.98 -8.52
N ARG A 24 6.77 3.59 -9.45
CA ARG A 24 6.95 3.05 -10.83
C ARG A 24 7.82 1.80 -10.92
N ARG A 25 8.41 1.32 -9.82
CA ARG A 25 9.41 0.23 -9.82
C ARG A 25 8.93 -1.06 -9.15
N VAL A 26 7.84 -1.00 -8.40
CA VAL A 26 7.30 -2.16 -7.67
C VAL A 26 6.54 -3.06 -8.64
N VAL A 27 7.03 -4.28 -8.83
CA VAL A 27 6.32 -5.31 -9.60
C VAL A 27 5.53 -6.16 -8.62
N THR A 28 4.19 -6.06 -8.66
CA THR A 28 3.23 -6.89 -7.89
C THR A 28 3.72 -7.29 -6.48
N GLY A 29 4.01 -6.28 -5.64
CA GLY A 29 4.40 -6.51 -4.24
C GLY A 29 5.86 -6.94 -4.03
N THR A 30 6.77 -6.65 -4.97
CA THR A 30 8.24 -6.82 -4.82
C THR A 30 8.97 -5.52 -5.18
N ASP A 31 10.03 -5.20 -4.44
CA ASP A 31 10.83 -3.98 -4.62
C ASP A 31 11.87 -4.11 -5.75
N ALA A 32 12.17 -5.33 -6.20
CA ALA A 32 13.09 -5.58 -7.30
C ALA A 32 12.63 -6.70 -8.27
N ASP A 33 12.73 -6.43 -9.58
CA ASP A 33 12.38 -7.40 -10.62
C ASP A 33 13.50 -8.42 -10.85
N LEU A 34 13.26 -9.66 -10.40
CA LEU A 34 14.15 -10.80 -10.58
C LEU A 34 14.45 -11.13 -12.06
N ARG A 35 13.59 -10.74 -13.01
CA ARG A 35 13.84 -10.98 -14.44
C ARG A 35 14.92 -10.07 -15.00
N ARG A 36 15.16 -8.92 -14.37
CA ARG A 36 16.19 -7.95 -14.76
C ARG A 36 17.52 -8.18 -14.02
N LEU A 37 17.52 -9.08 -13.03
CA LEU A 37 18.71 -9.42 -12.27
C LEU A 37 19.72 -10.16 -13.16
N GLN A 38 20.97 -9.72 -13.11
CA GLN A 38 22.07 -10.37 -13.81
C GLN A 38 22.37 -11.73 -13.19
N LEU A 39 22.69 -12.72 -14.03
CA LEU A 39 22.94 -14.08 -13.56
C LEU A 39 24.09 -14.13 -12.54
N LYS A 40 25.13 -13.33 -12.76
CA LYS A 40 26.29 -13.21 -11.86
C LYS A 40 25.88 -12.75 -10.46
N ASP A 41 24.97 -11.80 -10.37
CA ASP A 41 24.49 -11.27 -9.09
C ASP A 41 23.54 -12.27 -8.41
N ALA A 42 22.69 -12.96 -9.17
CA ALA A 42 21.85 -14.03 -8.66
C ALA A 42 22.68 -15.18 -8.05
N ARG A 43 23.77 -15.60 -8.69
CA ARG A 43 24.67 -16.62 -8.15
C ARG A 43 25.34 -16.19 -6.84
N LYS A 44 25.84 -14.94 -6.79
CA LYS A 44 26.40 -14.35 -5.55
C LYS A 44 25.39 -14.33 -4.41
N LEU A 45 24.12 -14.08 -4.73
CA LEU A 45 23.05 -14.08 -3.75
C LEU A 45 22.78 -15.49 -3.22
N LEU A 46 22.75 -16.51 -4.08
CA LEU A 46 22.59 -17.92 -3.66
C LEU A 46 23.77 -18.43 -2.82
N LEU A 47 25.00 -18.00 -3.13
CA LEU A 47 26.18 -18.32 -2.31
C LEU A 47 26.06 -17.80 -0.87
N LYS A 48 25.42 -16.65 -0.67
CA LYS A 48 25.16 -16.10 0.69
C LYS A 48 24.18 -16.97 1.49
N PHE A 49 23.41 -17.84 0.84
CA PHE A 49 22.56 -18.84 1.50
C PHE A 49 23.25 -20.19 1.72
N ASN A 50 24.59 -20.24 1.62
CA ASN A 50 25.38 -21.46 1.76
C ASN A 50 25.01 -22.57 0.76
N ILE A 51 24.50 -22.20 -0.42
CA ILE A 51 24.25 -23.16 -1.49
C ILE A 51 25.58 -23.48 -2.19
N SER A 52 25.83 -24.77 -2.44
CA SER A 52 27.05 -25.22 -3.12
C SER A 52 27.15 -24.68 -4.55
N GLU A 53 28.31 -24.13 -4.92
CA GLU A 53 28.59 -23.61 -6.27
C GLU A 53 28.39 -24.67 -7.36
N LYS A 54 28.66 -25.95 -7.05
CA LYS A 54 28.44 -27.06 -8.00
C LYS A 54 26.96 -27.18 -8.40
N VAL A 55 26.05 -27.00 -7.44
CA VAL A 55 24.61 -27.02 -7.68
C VAL A 55 24.23 -25.79 -8.50
N ILE A 56 24.70 -24.60 -8.11
CA ILE A 56 24.40 -23.35 -8.80
C ILE A 56 24.84 -23.37 -10.28
N GLN A 57 25.96 -24.02 -10.60
CA GLN A 57 26.43 -24.17 -11.98
C GLN A 57 25.58 -25.10 -12.84
N SER A 58 24.97 -26.12 -12.23
CA SER A 58 24.11 -27.06 -12.96
C SER A 58 22.72 -26.51 -13.27
N LEU A 59 22.31 -25.43 -12.59
CA LEU A 59 20.98 -24.85 -12.75
C LEU A 59 20.89 -23.90 -13.93
N THR A 60 19.74 -23.95 -14.60
CA THR A 60 19.33 -22.99 -15.61
C THR A 60 19.06 -21.61 -14.99
N ARG A 61 19.04 -20.58 -15.85
CA ARG A 61 18.66 -19.22 -15.42
C ARG A 61 17.29 -19.18 -14.74
N TRP A 62 16.32 -19.95 -15.24
CA TRP A 62 14.97 -19.98 -14.69
C TRP A 62 14.96 -20.57 -13.29
N GLU A 63 15.66 -21.69 -13.08
CA GLU A 63 15.78 -22.34 -11.77
C GLU A 63 16.53 -21.46 -10.77
N ILE A 64 17.61 -20.78 -11.19
CA ILE A 64 18.32 -19.82 -10.33
C ILE A 64 17.38 -18.70 -9.87
N VAL A 65 16.63 -18.12 -10.82
CA VAL A 65 15.67 -17.04 -10.51
C VAL A 65 14.55 -17.52 -9.60
N ASP A 66 14.09 -18.76 -9.76
CA ASP A 66 13.07 -19.34 -8.91
C ASP A 66 13.58 -19.64 -7.50
N LEU A 67 14.78 -20.20 -7.38
CA LEU A 67 15.41 -20.46 -6.10
C LEU A 67 15.64 -19.17 -5.29
N VAL A 68 16.13 -18.11 -5.94
CA VAL A 68 16.28 -16.80 -5.29
C VAL A 68 14.95 -16.29 -4.77
N ARG A 69 13.86 -16.43 -5.53
CA ARG A 69 12.52 -16.00 -5.11
C ARG A 69 12.03 -16.76 -3.89
N THR A 70 12.17 -18.07 -3.90
CA THR A 70 11.74 -18.95 -2.82
C THR A 70 12.49 -18.61 -1.53
N LEU A 71 13.82 -18.51 -1.60
CA LEU A 71 14.66 -18.15 -0.45
C LEU A 71 14.39 -16.72 0.05
N SER A 72 14.20 -15.77 -0.86
CA SER A 72 13.86 -14.39 -0.48
C SER A 72 12.52 -14.33 0.25
N THR A 73 11.52 -15.07 -0.24
CA THR A 73 10.18 -15.12 0.36
C THR A 73 10.20 -15.84 1.70
N GLN A 74 10.99 -16.91 1.83
CA GLN A 74 11.20 -17.61 3.09
C GLN A 74 11.87 -16.70 4.14
N GLN A 75 12.94 -16.00 3.75
CA GLN A 75 13.67 -15.11 4.65
C GLN A 75 12.81 -13.91 5.10
N ALA A 76 11.92 -13.43 4.23
CA ALA A 76 10.93 -12.42 4.58
C ALA A 76 9.89 -12.93 5.60
N LYS A 77 9.43 -14.18 5.45
CA LYS A 77 8.51 -14.83 6.42
C LYS A 77 9.15 -15.04 7.78
N GLU A 78 10.44 -15.39 7.81
CA GLU A 78 11.23 -15.56 9.04
C GLU A 78 11.56 -14.22 9.72
N GLY A 79 11.20 -13.08 9.11
CA GLY A 79 11.45 -11.75 9.68
C GLY A 79 12.92 -11.33 9.65
N ILE A 80 13.78 -12.09 8.95
CA ILE A 80 15.21 -11.81 8.83
C ILE A 80 15.40 -10.70 7.79
N GLY A 81 15.40 -9.45 8.26
CA GLY A 81 15.65 -8.28 7.45
C GLY A 81 17.05 -8.31 6.82
N GLY A 82 17.11 -8.42 5.49
CA GLY A 82 18.35 -8.39 4.72
C GLY A 82 18.15 -7.95 3.27
N GLY A 83 19.24 -7.79 2.51
CA GLY A 83 19.20 -7.32 1.11
C GLY A 83 18.43 -8.21 0.12
N MET A 84 17.90 -9.35 0.59
CA MET A 84 17.06 -10.32 -0.12
C MET A 84 15.57 -10.05 0.00
N VAL A 85 15.10 -9.36 1.05
CA VAL A 85 13.65 -9.14 1.29
C VAL A 85 13.02 -8.35 0.13
N LYS A 86 13.82 -7.57 -0.60
CA LYS A 86 13.39 -6.82 -1.80
C LYS A 86 12.88 -7.71 -2.95
N PHE A 87 13.27 -8.98 -2.99
CA PHE A 87 12.82 -9.95 -3.98
C PHE A 87 11.71 -10.87 -3.45
N ALA A 88 11.38 -10.78 -2.16
CA ALA A 88 10.32 -11.56 -1.55
C ALA A 88 8.98 -11.17 -2.15
N ARG A 89 8.22 -12.15 -2.63
CA ARG A 89 6.84 -11.89 -3.05
C ARG A 89 6.00 -11.72 -1.79
N GLY A 90 5.40 -10.54 -1.64
CA GLY A 90 4.31 -10.37 -0.67
C GLY A 90 3.24 -11.43 -0.91
N VAL A 91 2.63 -11.91 0.18
CA VAL A 91 1.45 -12.76 0.07
C VAL A 91 0.41 -11.94 -0.68
N LYS A 92 0.11 -12.33 -1.94
CA LYS A 92 -1.07 -11.81 -2.61
C LYS A 92 -2.22 -12.19 -1.71
N HIS A 93 -2.95 -11.21 -1.16
CA HIS A 93 -4.14 -11.50 -0.38
C HIS A 93 -4.97 -12.49 -1.17
N LEU A 94 -4.98 -13.74 -0.72
CA LEU A 94 -5.73 -14.78 -1.38
C LEU A 94 -7.18 -14.30 -1.32
N GLN A 95 -7.98 -14.56 -2.36
CA GLN A 95 -9.37 -14.12 -2.36
C GLN A 95 -10.08 -14.56 -1.06
N ALA A 96 -9.71 -15.73 -0.53
CA ALA A 96 -10.06 -16.22 0.81
C ALA A 96 -9.71 -15.25 1.96
N GLN A 97 -8.50 -14.70 2.00
CA GLN A 97 -8.08 -13.73 3.03
C GLN A 97 -8.84 -12.40 2.90
N GLN A 98 -9.16 -11.95 1.68
CA GLN A 98 -10.02 -10.77 1.49
C GLN A 98 -11.45 -11.02 1.96
N PHE A 99 -12.00 -12.20 1.67
CA PHE A 99 -13.31 -12.62 2.19
C PHE A 99 -13.31 -12.72 3.72
N GLU A 100 -12.24 -13.22 4.32
CA GLU A 100 -12.11 -13.34 5.78
C GLU A 100 -12.03 -11.96 6.43
N SER A 101 -11.18 -11.07 5.90
CA SER A 101 -11.10 -9.68 6.35
C SER A 101 -12.43 -8.93 6.18
N TYR A 102 -13.18 -9.19 5.10
CA TYR A 102 -14.52 -8.62 4.90
C TYR A 102 -15.51 -9.12 5.96
N LYS A 103 -15.53 -10.43 6.24
CA LYS A 103 -16.39 -11.01 7.28
C LYS A 103 -16.08 -10.43 8.66
N ASP A 104 -14.81 -10.31 9.02
CA ASP A 104 -14.39 -9.75 10.31
C ASP A 104 -14.84 -8.28 10.45
N ASN A 105 -14.74 -7.49 9.38
CA ASN A 105 -15.22 -6.11 9.38
C ASN A 105 -16.75 -6.03 9.53
N CYS A 106 -17.51 -6.90 8.84
CA CYS A 106 -18.95 -6.98 9.01
C CYS A 106 -19.33 -7.34 10.44
N LEU A 107 -18.65 -8.33 11.03
CA LEU A 107 -18.90 -8.76 12.41
C LEU A 107 -18.60 -7.62 13.39
N ARG A 108 -17.45 -6.94 13.24
CA ARG A 108 -17.09 -5.79 14.06
C ARG A 108 -18.15 -4.68 14.00
N GLN A 109 -18.68 -4.39 12.81
CA GLN A 109 -19.73 -3.38 12.65
C GLN A 109 -21.04 -3.82 13.31
N PHE A 110 -21.41 -5.08 13.15
CA PHE A 110 -22.61 -5.65 13.77
C PHE A 110 -22.53 -5.63 15.30
N GLU A 111 -21.40 -6.04 15.88
CA GLU A 111 -21.18 -5.98 17.32
C GLU A 111 -21.19 -4.56 17.86
N TYR A 112 -20.58 -3.62 17.12
CA TYR A 112 -20.61 -2.20 17.46
C TYR A 112 -22.05 -1.66 17.48
N GLN A 113 -22.83 -1.97 16.46
CA GLN A 113 -24.24 -1.57 16.36
C GLN A 113 -25.08 -2.21 17.46
N ASN A 114 -24.93 -3.52 17.71
CA ASN A 114 -25.65 -4.20 18.79
C ASN A 114 -25.32 -3.61 20.16
N ARG A 115 -24.06 -3.24 20.39
CA ARG A 115 -23.66 -2.58 21.63
C ARG A 115 -24.31 -1.20 21.76
N LEU A 116 -24.34 -0.41 20.70
CA LEU A 116 -25.03 0.89 20.67
C LEU A 116 -26.54 0.76 20.89
N PHE A 117 -27.19 -0.23 20.27
CA PHE A 117 -28.63 -0.48 20.44
C PHE A 117 -28.98 -1.05 21.82
N THR A 118 -28.03 -1.73 22.48
CA THR A 118 -28.22 -2.28 23.83
C THR A 118 -27.86 -1.25 24.91
N SER A 119 -26.95 -0.31 24.64
CA SER A 119 -26.66 0.78 25.57
C SER A 119 -27.89 1.66 25.69
N LYS A 120 -28.43 1.73 26.92
CA LYS A 120 -29.55 2.58 27.31
C LYS A 120 -29.12 4.04 27.51
N ASP A 121 -28.12 4.47 26.74
CA ASP A 121 -27.84 5.90 26.63
C ASP A 121 -29.01 6.47 25.85
N GLU A 122 -29.72 7.42 26.46
CA GLU A 122 -30.77 8.17 25.77
C GLU A 122 -30.11 8.86 24.58
N GLN A 123 -30.22 8.25 23.40
CA GLN A 123 -29.92 8.94 22.16
C GLN A 123 -30.81 10.17 22.17
N THR A 124 -30.19 11.33 22.24
CA THR A 124 -30.84 12.62 21.96
C THR A 124 -31.30 12.53 20.52
N THR A 125 -32.49 11.97 20.35
CA THR A 125 -33.16 11.92 19.07
C THR A 125 -33.53 13.36 18.84
N ASP A 126 -33.01 13.97 17.77
CA ASP A 126 -33.30 15.34 17.40
C ASP A 126 -34.81 15.54 17.35
N GLU A 127 -35.38 16.04 18.45
CA GLU A 127 -36.69 16.65 18.46
C GLU A 127 -36.51 18.03 17.83
N ASP A 128 -36.86 18.07 16.55
CA ASP A 128 -37.24 19.27 15.80
C ASP A 128 -36.19 20.40 15.73
N SER A 129 -35.29 20.29 14.76
CA SER A 129 -34.77 21.50 14.11
C SER A 129 -34.54 21.24 12.63
N SER A 130 -35.64 21.15 11.89
CA SER A 130 -35.64 21.63 10.50
C SER A 130 -35.55 23.16 10.51
N ASP A 131 -34.43 23.69 11.01
CA ASP A 131 -34.00 25.04 10.68
C ASP A 131 -32.99 24.88 9.54
N GLU A 132 -33.47 25.12 8.33
CA GLU A 132 -32.67 25.31 7.12
C GLU A 132 -31.77 26.53 7.34
N SER A 133 -30.71 26.37 8.14
CA SER A 133 -29.77 27.43 8.41
C SER A 133 -28.98 27.70 7.14
N ASP A 134 -28.96 28.97 6.72
CA ASP A 134 -28.29 29.48 5.51
C ASP A 134 -26.81 29.03 5.39
N GLU A 135 -26.19 28.65 6.51
CA GLU A 135 -24.82 28.13 6.58
C GLU A 135 -24.66 26.74 5.92
N ASN A 136 -25.63 25.84 6.08
CA ASN A 136 -25.58 24.50 5.48
C ASN A 136 -25.78 24.57 3.96
N THR A 137 -26.67 25.45 3.50
CA THR A 137 -26.87 25.76 2.07
C THR A 137 -25.64 26.44 1.47
N GLN A 138 -24.95 27.31 2.22
CA GLN A 138 -23.71 27.94 1.79
C GLN A 138 -22.55 26.92 1.67
N LEU A 139 -22.43 26.00 2.62
CA LEU A 139 -21.42 24.93 2.57
C LEU A 139 -21.65 23.98 1.38
N LEU A 140 -22.90 23.60 1.12
CA LEU A 140 -23.26 22.77 -0.03
C LEU A 140 -22.95 23.47 -1.36
N ASN A 141 -23.21 24.78 -1.46
CA ASN A 141 -22.89 25.56 -2.66
C ASN A 141 -21.38 25.69 -2.89
N GLU A 142 -20.59 25.89 -1.84
CA GLU A 142 -19.12 25.96 -1.93
C GLU A 142 -18.51 24.61 -2.36
N MET A 143 -19.03 23.52 -1.81
CA MET A 143 -18.66 22.16 -2.23
C MET A 143 -19.04 21.88 -3.69
N SER A 144 -20.19 22.39 -4.15
CA SER A 144 -20.61 22.26 -5.55
C SER A 144 -19.69 23.06 -6.50
N GLN A 145 -19.32 24.28 -6.12
CA GLN A 145 -18.40 25.11 -6.90
C GLN A 145 -16.98 24.53 -6.98
N THR A 146 -16.48 23.95 -5.89
CA THR A 146 -15.17 23.30 -5.89
C THR A 146 -15.15 22.06 -6.79
N LEU A 147 -16.22 21.26 -6.81
CA LEU A 147 -16.38 20.14 -7.73
C LEU A 147 -16.44 20.59 -9.20
N GLU A 148 -17.20 21.64 -9.52
CA GLU A 148 -17.25 22.18 -10.88
C GLU A 148 -15.88 22.68 -11.36
N ASN A 149 -15.13 23.36 -10.50
CA ASN A 149 -13.80 23.85 -10.82
C ASN A 149 -12.81 22.70 -11.07
N LEU A 150 -12.89 21.62 -10.30
CA LEU A 150 -12.09 20.40 -10.51
C LEU A 150 -12.43 19.70 -11.83
N LEU A 151 -13.70 19.66 -12.21
CA LEU A 151 -14.14 19.09 -13.49
C LEU A 151 -13.70 19.93 -14.68
N ARG A 152 -13.74 21.27 -14.56
CA ARG A 152 -13.25 22.20 -15.60
C ARG A 152 -11.74 22.13 -15.79
N GLN A 153 -10.97 21.86 -14.72
CA GLN A 153 -9.52 21.68 -14.80
C GLN A 153 -9.10 20.35 -15.46
N ASN A 154 -10.03 19.40 -15.59
CA ASN A 154 -9.80 18.09 -16.22
C ASN A 154 -10.42 17.98 -17.63
N LYS A 155 -10.78 19.11 -18.26
CA LYS A 155 -11.05 19.25 -19.70
C LYS A 155 -9.91 20.00 -20.36
#